data_AF-A0A9X8QDT9-F1
#
_entry.id   AF-A0A9X8QDT9-F1
#
_cell.length_a   1.000
_cell.length_b   1.000
_cell.length_c   1.000
_cell.angle_alpha   90.00
_cell.angle_beta   90.00
_cell.angle_gamma   90.00
#
_symmetry.space_group_name_H-M   'P 1'
#
loop_
_entity.id
_entity.type
_entity.pdbx_description
1 polymer ?
#
loop_
_entity_poly.entity_id
_entity_poly.type
_entity_poly.pdbx_seq_one_letter_code
_entity_poly.pdbx_strand_id
1 'polypeptide(L)'
;MRDKFQPNSLSIILAEHVWEHLSYEEGIEAAKICYEFLMENGYIRCAVPDAFFPDEEYQQGVQIGGPGPLDHPAANHKIVHNYKTITSMFKSAGFQVRLLEYCDEKGKFHYNDWNEKGGFIYRSKRFDHRNRDNQLGFVSLIVDAVKNEK
;
A
#
# COMPACT_ATOMS: atom_id res chain seq x y z
N MET A 1 -15.38 12.25 21.87
CA MET A 1 -13.99 11.85 21.54
C MET A 1 -13.15 13.12 21.48
N ARG A 2 -11.91 13.13 21.98
CA ARG A 2 -10.98 14.24 21.70
C ARG A 2 -10.39 14.02 20.31
N ASP A 3 -10.41 15.03 19.47
CA ASP A 3 -9.74 14.98 18.17
C ASP A 3 -8.23 14.84 18.40
N LYS A 4 -7.70 13.64 18.12
CA LYS A 4 -6.29 13.30 18.35
C LYS A 4 -5.34 14.08 17.43
N PHE A 5 -5.83 14.51 16.27
CA PHE A 5 -5.07 15.24 15.26
C PHE A 5 -5.89 16.41 14.74
N GLN A 6 -5.22 17.50 14.42
CA GLN A 6 -5.85 18.65 13.77
C GLN A 6 -5.83 18.45 12.25
N PRO A 7 -6.80 18.98 11.50
CA PRO A 7 -6.70 19.04 10.04
C PRO A 7 -5.37 19.68 9.60
N ASN A 8 -4.80 19.17 8.50
CA ASN A 8 -3.52 19.63 7.94
C ASN A 8 -2.32 19.60 8.91
N SER A 9 -2.27 18.67 9.87
CA SER A 9 -1.18 18.59 10.86
C SER A 9 -0.24 17.40 10.71
N LEU A 10 -0.64 16.36 9.97
CA LEU A 10 0.16 15.15 9.80
C LEU A 10 1.10 15.27 8.61
N SER A 11 2.39 15.01 8.81
CA SER A 11 3.36 14.92 7.70
C SER A 11 3.22 13.62 6.92
N ILE A 12 3.07 12.49 7.62
CA ILE A 12 3.10 11.16 7.03
C ILE A 12 2.07 10.28 7.75
N ILE A 13 1.32 9.51 6.97
CA ILE A 13 0.49 8.41 7.45
C ILE A 13 1.10 7.11 6.91
N LEU A 14 1.45 6.17 7.80
CA LEU A 14 1.98 4.87 7.40
C LEU A 14 0.88 3.81 7.45
N ALA A 15 0.70 3.07 6.37
CA ALA A 15 -0.27 1.99 6.27
C ALA A 15 0.38 0.78 5.57
N GLU A 16 0.74 -0.24 6.36
CA GLU A 16 1.21 -1.52 5.86
C GLU A 16 0.13 -2.57 6.14
N HIS A 17 -0.35 -3.24 5.09
CA HIS A 17 -1.42 -4.23 5.15
C HIS A 17 -2.75 -3.71 5.71
N VAL A 18 -3.26 -2.62 5.15
CA VAL A 18 -4.53 -2.00 5.55
C VAL A 18 -5.51 -1.91 4.38
N TRP A 19 -5.05 -1.43 3.22
CA TRP A 19 -5.93 -1.08 2.11
C TRP A 19 -6.55 -2.28 1.40
N GLU A 20 -5.94 -3.47 1.49
CA GLU A 20 -6.51 -4.71 0.98
C GLU A 20 -7.73 -5.20 1.77
N HIS A 21 -7.92 -4.71 3.00
CA HIS A 21 -9.09 -5.01 3.85
C HIS A 21 -10.28 -4.08 3.59
N LEU A 22 -10.10 -3.07 2.73
CA LEU A 22 -11.13 -2.12 2.31
C LEU A 22 -11.62 -2.50 0.92
N SER A 23 -12.91 -2.29 0.64
CA SER A 23 -13.39 -2.28 -0.74
C SER A 23 -12.73 -1.13 -1.51
N TYR A 24 -12.87 -1.14 -2.83
CA TYR A 24 -12.34 -0.04 -3.63
C TYR A 24 -12.91 1.32 -3.21
N GLU A 25 -14.20 1.38 -2.92
CA GLU A 25 -14.92 2.57 -2.50
C GLU A 25 -14.58 2.97 -1.06
N GLU A 26 -14.51 2.00 -0.14
CA GLU A 26 -14.07 2.23 1.23
C GLU A 26 -12.64 2.79 1.26
N GLY A 27 -11.74 2.29 0.39
CA GLY A 27 -10.38 2.78 0.26
C GLY A 27 -10.30 4.22 -0.25
N ILE A 28 -11.21 4.65 -1.12
CA ILE A 28 -11.34 6.06 -1.53
C ILE A 28 -11.78 6.93 -0.36
N GLU A 29 -12.82 6.51 0.38
CA GLU A 29 -13.32 7.29 1.51
C GLU A 29 -12.29 7.39 2.64
N ALA A 30 -11.59 6.29 2.95
CA ALA A 30 -10.47 6.30 3.89
C ALA A 30 -9.36 7.26 3.45
N ALA A 31 -8.99 7.24 2.15
CA ALA A 31 -7.98 8.15 1.62
C ALA A 31 -8.41 9.62 1.72
N LYS A 32 -9.69 9.95 1.45
CA LYS A 32 -10.22 11.31 1.62
C LYS A 32 -10.15 11.80 3.07
N ILE A 33 -10.45 10.92 4.02
CA ILE A 33 -10.30 11.23 5.45
C ILE A 33 -8.83 11.53 5.74
N CYS A 34 -7.90 10.67 5.31
CA CYS A 34 -6.46 10.93 5.47
C CYS A 34 -6.02 12.26 4.82
N TYR A 35 -6.58 12.62 3.66
CA TYR A 35 -6.29 13.87 2.98
C TYR A 35 -6.61 15.10 3.84
N GLU A 36 -7.68 15.06 4.63
CA GLU A 36 -8.06 16.17 5.53
C GLU A 36 -6.98 16.44 6.60
N PHE A 37 -6.38 15.38 7.14
CA PHE A 37 -5.42 15.49 8.23
C PHE A 37 -3.97 15.68 7.77
N LEU A 38 -3.62 15.30 6.54
CA LEU A 38 -2.28 15.52 6.00
C LEU A 38 -2.01 17.01 5.78
N MET A 39 -0.84 17.49 6.19
CA MET A 39 -0.32 18.78 5.76
C MET A 39 -0.05 18.77 4.25
N GLU A 40 0.14 19.96 3.68
CA GLU A 40 0.58 20.09 2.31
C GLU A 40 1.94 19.40 2.10
N ASN A 41 2.11 18.71 0.96
CA ASN A 41 3.24 17.84 0.65
C ASN A 41 3.40 16.63 1.59
N GLY A 42 2.49 16.46 2.56
CA GLY A 42 2.37 15.24 3.34
C GLY A 42 1.82 14.09 2.50
N TYR A 43 2.04 12.85 2.95
CA TYR A 43 1.65 11.67 2.17
C TYR A 43 1.23 10.48 3.02
N ILE A 44 0.46 9.60 2.38
CA ILE A 44 0.24 8.24 2.87
C ILE A 44 1.31 7.36 2.25
N ARG A 45 2.13 6.70 3.05
CA ARG A 45 2.95 5.57 2.60
C ARG A 45 2.14 4.30 2.78
N CYS A 46 1.67 3.76 1.66
CA CYS A 46 0.81 2.59 1.63
C CYS A 46 1.57 1.40 1.04
N ALA A 47 1.56 0.27 1.74
CA ALA A 47 2.08 -1.01 1.28
C ALA A 47 1.00 -2.08 1.38
N VAL A 48 0.74 -2.75 0.27
CA VAL A 48 -0.26 -3.83 0.15
C VAL A 48 0.33 -5.00 -0.63
N PRO A 49 -0.29 -6.20 -0.59
CA PRO A 49 0.04 -7.27 -1.51
C PRO A 49 -0.11 -6.85 -2.97
N ASP A 50 0.75 -7.35 -3.84
CA ASP A 50 0.80 -7.03 -5.26
C ASP A 50 0.19 -8.14 -6.11
N ALA A 51 -0.94 -7.85 -6.77
CA ALA A 51 -1.65 -8.79 -7.63
C ALA A 51 -0.86 -9.20 -8.89
N PHE A 52 0.26 -8.54 -9.19
CA PHE A 52 1.14 -8.92 -10.30
C PHE A 52 2.44 -9.59 -9.86
N PHE A 53 2.66 -9.85 -8.56
CA PHE A 53 3.81 -10.63 -8.14
C PHE A 53 3.69 -12.08 -8.66
N PRO A 54 4.66 -12.58 -9.46
CA PRO A 54 4.51 -13.83 -10.22
C PRO A 54 4.88 -15.07 -9.39
N ASP A 55 4.17 -15.28 -8.29
CA ASP A 55 4.36 -16.41 -7.37
C ASP A 55 3.01 -16.98 -6.93
N GLU A 56 2.77 -18.26 -7.21
CA GLU A 56 1.46 -18.88 -7.00
C GLU A 56 1.12 -19.02 -5.50
N GLU A 57 2.11 -19.39 -4.66
CA GLU A 57 1.91 -19.54 -3.22
C GLU A 57 1.60 -18.17 -2.57
N TYR A 58 2.29 -17.13 -3.02
CA TYR A 58 2.00 -15.75 -2.65
C TYR A 58 0.57 -15.37 -3.00
N GLN A 59 0.16 -15.56 -4.26
CA GLN A 59 -1.18 -15.16 -4.71
C GLN A 59 -2.27 -15.94 -3.95
N GLN A 60 -2.06 -17.23 -3.68
CA GLN A 60 -2.96 -18.02 -2.85
C GLN A 60 -3.03 -17.48 -1.41
N GLY A 61 -1.90 -17.05 -0.83
CA GLY A 61 -1.84 -16.52 0.52
C GLY A 61 -2.54 -15.17 0.70
N VAL A 62 -2.55 -14.33 -0.34
CA VAL A 62 -3.06 -12.95 -0.27
C VAL A 62 -4.40 -12.73 -0.97
N GLN A 63 -4.97 -13.76 -1.59
CA GLN A 63 -6.24 -13.66 -2.31
C GLN A 63 -7.39 -13.12 -1.44
N ILE A 64 -8.46 -12.67 -2.11
CA ILE A 64 -9.71 -12.27 -1.44
C ILE A 64 -10.23 -13.44 -0.59
N GLY A 65 -10.50 -13.18 0.69
CA GLY A 65 -10.90 -14.22 1.64
C GLY A 65 -9.76 -15.12 2.15
N GLY A 66 -8.51 -14.89 1.73
CA GLY A 66 -7.33 -15.60 2.19
C GLY A 66 -7.24 -17.06 1.74
N PRO A 67 -6.29 -17.84 2.30
CA PRO A 67 -6.03 -19.23 1.89
C PRO A 67 -6.99 -20.26 2.53
N GLY A 68 -8.04 -19.83 3.23
CA GLY A 68 -9.06 -20.71 3.82
C GLY A 68 -9.24 -20.57 5.35
N PRO A 69 -8.18 -20.62 6.18
CA PRO A 69 -8.32 -20.47 7.64
C PRO A 69 -8.89 -19.09 8.01
N LEU A 70 -9.89 -19.07 8.89
CA LEU A 70 -10.58 -17.85 9.32
C LEU A 70 -9.72 -16.93 10.21
N ASP A 71 -8.67 -17.49 10.81
CA ASP A 71 -7.67 -16.78 11.62
C ASP A 71 -6.49 -16.28 10.78
N HIS A 72 -6.48 -16.56 9.47
CA HIS A 72 -5.45 -16.05 8.58
C HIS A 72 -5.56 -14.52 8.44
N PRO A 73 -4.45 -13.76 8.43
CA PRO A 73 -4.50 -12.30 8.24
C PRO A 73 -5.28 -11.89 6.99
N ALA A 74 -5.17 -12.67 5.91
CA ALA A 74 -5.88 -12.41 4.66
C ALA A 74 -7.36 -12.84 4.62
N ALA A 75 -7.90 -13.46 5.68
CA ALA A 75 -9.26 -14.01 5.70
C ALA A 75 -10.36 -12.98 5.39
N ASN A 76 -10.08 -11.70 5.64
CA ASN A 76 -10.96 -10.57 5.38
C ASN A 76 -10.41 -9.62 4.28
N HIS A 77 -9.44 -10.05 3.47
CA HIS A 77 -9.06 -9.29 2.27
C HIS A 77 -10.30 -9.13 1.38
N LYS A 78 -10.57 -7.89 0.98
CA LYS A 78 -11.67 -7.52 0.08
C LYS A 78 -11.16 -7.27 -1.34
N ILE A 79 -9.88 -6.92 -1.49
CA ILE A 79 -9.27 -6.59 -2.77
C ILE A 79 -7.77 -6.94 -2.76
N VAL A 80 -7.23 -7.38 -3.89
CA VAL A 80 -5.79 -7.46 -4.11
C VAL A 80 -5.42 -6.43 -5.17
N HIS A 81 -4.62 -5.45 -4.79
CA HIS A 81 -4.29 -4.33 -5.66
C HIS A 81 -3.14 -4.67 -6.61
N ASN A 82 -3.18 -4.11 -7.81
CA ASN A 82 -1.99 -3.91 -8.63
C ASN A 82 -1.69 -2.40 -8.68
N TYR A 83 -0.55 -2.05 -9.26
CA TYR A 83 -0.12 -0.65 -9.33
C TYR A 83 -1.15 0.27 -10.01
N LYS A 84 -1.97 -0.25 -10.95
CA LYS A 84 -3.02 0.55 -11.62
C LYS A 84 -4.19 0.82 -10.69
N THR A 85 -4.70 -0.20 -10.00
CA THR A 85 -5.89 -0.07 -9.16
C THR A 85 -5.60 0.77 -7.92
N ILE A 86 -4.46 0.59 -7.25
CA ILE A 86 -4.08 1.42 -6.09
C ILE A 86 -3.85 2.88 -6.51
N THR A 87 -3.22 3.09 -7.67
CA THR A 87 -2.97 4.44 -8.19
C THR A 87 -4.27 5.16 -8.52
N SER A 88 -5.19 4.46 -9.20
CA SER A 88 -6.49 5.01 -9.55
C SER A 88 -7.30 5.36 -8.31
N MET A 89 -7.30 4.48 -7.29
CA MET A 89 -8.00 4.71 -6.04
C MET A 89 -7.52 5.98 -5.34
N PHE A 90 -6.22 6.13 -5.09
CA PHE A 90 -5.69 7.33 -4.43
C PHE A 90 -5.88 8.60 -5.27
N LYS A 91 -5.76 8.51 -6.60
CA LYS A 91 -6.06 9.64 -7.50
C LYS A 91 -7.52 10.09 -7.41
N SER A 92 -8.46 9.15 -7.29
CA SER A 92 -9.88 9.47 -7.08
C SER A 92 -10.14 10.20 -5.75
N ALA A 93 -9.26 10.04 -4.75
CA ALA A 93 -9.29 10.79 -3.50
C ALA A 93 -8.53 12.14 -3.57
N GLY A 94 -7.97 12.50 -4.72
CA GLY A 94 -7.29 13.78 -4.95
C GLY A 94 -5.77 13.76 -4.76
N PHE A 95 -5.17 12.59 -4.53
CA PHE A 95 -3.72 12.47 -4.36
C PHE A 95 -2.97 12.41 -5.68
N GLN A 96 -1.72 12.88 -5.66
CA GLN A 96 -0.72 12.43 -6.63
C GLN A 96 -0.05 11.16 -6.12
N VAL A 97 0.19 10.20 -6.99
CA VAL A 97 0.73 8.89 -6.59
C VAL A 97 2.13 8.71 -7.14
N ARG A 98 3.07 8.38 -6.27
CA ARG A 98 4.43 7.96 -6.60
C ARG A 98 4.55 6.47 -6.32
N LEU A 99 4.84 5.68 -7.35
CA LEU A 99 5.11 4.25 -7.21
C LEU A 99 6.54 4.07 -6.68
N LEU A 100 6.69 3.32 -5.59
CA LEU A 100 7.98 3.04 -4.96
C LEU A 100 8.47 1.63 -5.26
N GLU A 101 7.61 0.63 -5.12
CA GLU A 101 7.91 -0.79 -5.42
C GLU A 101 6.65 -1.42 -5.99
N TYR A 102 6.76 -2.14 -7.11
CA TYR A 102 5.60 -2.82 -7.74
C TYR A 102 6.03 -3.82 -8.82
N CYS A 103 5.16 -4.77 -9.12
CA CYS A 103 5.25 -5.63 -10.31
C CYS A 103 4.40 -5.05 -11.45
N ASP A 104 4.92 -5.08 -12.67
CA ASP A 104 4.14 -4.81 -13.87
C ASP A 104 3.32 -6.05 -14.30
N GLU A 105 2.51 -5.91 -15.34
CA GLU A 105 1.61 -6.97 -15.84
C GLU A 105 2.33 -8.21 -16.35
N LYS A 106 3.66 -8.13 -16.54
CA LYS A 106 4.51 -9.27 -16.91
C LYS A 106 5.19 -9.90 -15.69
N GLY A 107 4.85 -9.46 -14.49
CA GLY A 107 5.47 -9.88 -13.23
C GLY A 107 6.87 -9.32 -13.02
N LYS A 108 7.31 -8.35 -13.83
CA LYS A 108 8.64 -7.74 -13.64
C LYS A 108 8.57 -6.74 -12.49
N PHE A 109 9.45 -6.92 -11.51
CA PHE A 109 9.56 -6.02 -10.38
C PHE A 109 10.29 -4.71 -10.75
N HIS A 110 9.70 -3.59 -10.34
CA HIS A 110 10.22 -2.23 -10.49
C HIS A 110 10.34 -1.58 -9.10
N TYR A 111 11.38 -0.78 -8.90
CA TYR A 111 11.54 -0.02 -7.67
C TYR A 111 12.22 1.32 -7.89
N ASN A 112 11.89 2.27 -7.03
CA ASN A 112 12.58 3.54 -6.84
C ASN A 112 13.09 3.60 -5.40
N ASP A 113 14.22 4.29 -5.17
CA ASP A 113 14.72 4.48 -3.82
C ASP A 113 13.77 5.35 -2.99
N TRP A 114 13.57 4.96 -1.72
CA TRP A 114 12.78 5.69 -0.75
C TRP A 114 13.47 5.67 0.63
N ASN A 115 13.20 6.68 1.45
CA ASN A 115 13.82 6.80 2.77
C ASN A 115 12.92 6.18 3.84
N GLU A 116 13.45 5.20 4.58
CA GLU A 116 12.76 4.50 5.66
C GLU A 116 12.39 5.39 6.84
N LYS A 117 13.11 6.51 7.05
CA LYS A 117 12.73 7.53 8.04
C LYS A 117 11.41 8.22 7.70
N GLY A 118 10.98 8.16 6.44
CA GLY A 118 9.68 8.64 5.96
C GLY A 118 8.55 7.61 6.06
N GLY A 119 8.74 6.52 6.80
CA GLY A 119 7.79 5.42 6.89
C GLY A 119 8.46 4.12 6.45
N PHE A 120 8.83 3.30 7.43
CA PHE A 120 9.46 2.01 7.23
C PHE A 120 8.42 0.98 6.80
N ILE A 121 8.72 0.21 5.76
CA ILE A 121 7.92 -0.92 5.29
C ILE A 121 8.77 -2.17 5.40
N TYR A 122 8.34 -3.11 6.24
CA TYR A 122 9.07 -4.35 6.44
C TYR A 122 9.00 -5.24 5.20
N ARG A 123 7.80 -5.40 4.61
CA ARG A 123 7.53 -6.23 3.43
C ARG A 123 8.01 -5.59 2.11
N SER A 124 9.20 -5.02 2.12
CA SER A 124 9.83 -4.38 0.97
C SER A 124 11.03 -5.17 0.45
N LYS A 125 11.49 -4.85 -0.77
CA LYS A 125 12.70 -5.42 -1.37
C LYS A 125 13.89 -5.39 -0.40
N ARG A 126 14.09 -4.27 0.31
CA ARG A 126 15.30 -4.03 1.13
C ARG A 126 15.26 -4.71 2.50
N PHE A 127 14.07 -4.94 3.06
CA PHE A 127 13.93 -5.26 4.48
C PHE A 127 13.26 -6.62 4.77
N ASP A 128 12.55 -7.22 3.80
CA ASP A 128 11.98 -8.55 4.01
C ASP A 128 13.10 -9.60 4.03
N HIS A 129 13.21 -10.34 5.12
CA HIS A 129 14.25 -11.34 5.34
C HIS A 129 14.26 -12.49 4.32
N ARG A 130 13.17 -12.67 3.56
CA ARG A 130 13.03 -13.67 2.49
C ARG A 130 13.67 -13.21 1.18
N ASN A 131 13.92 -11.92 1.00
CA ASN A 131 14.61 -11.38 -0.16
C ASN A 131 16.12 -11.52 0.03
N ARG A 132 16.75 -12.46 -0.68
CA ARG A 132 18.19 -12.79 -0.55
C ARG A 132 18.77 -13.15 -1.91
N ASP A 133 20.07 -12.98 -2.05
CA ASP A 133 20.83 -13.46 -3.22
C ASP A 133 20.23 -13.03 -4.58
N ASN A 134 19.71 -11.79 -4.63
CA ASN A 134 18.98 -11.21 -5.78
C ASN A 134 17.68 -11.93 -6.18
N GLN A 135 17.13 -12.77 -5.31
CA GLN A 135 15.81 -13.38 -5.46
C GLN A 135 14.81 -12.68 -4.54
N LEU A 136 13.63 -12.41 -5.09
CA LEU A 136 12.51 -11.84 -4.35
C LEU A 136 11.64 -12.99 -3.85
N GLY A 137 11.67 -13.24 -2.54
CA GLY A 137 10.78 -14.20 -1.88
C GLY A 137 9.45 -13.57 -1.46
N PHE A 138 9.43 -12.24 -1.22
CA PHE A 138 8.20 -11.50 -0.98
C PHE A 138 8.40 -10.00 -1.13
N VAL A 139 7.48 -9.34 -1.83
CA VAL A 139 7.44 -7.89 -1.95
C VAL A 139 6.01 -7.37 -1.81
N SER A 140 5.90 -6.10 -1.47
CA SER A 140 4.65 -5.35 -1.50
C SER A 140 4.63 -4.40 -2.69
N LEU A 141 3.41 -4.07 -3.12
CA LEU A 141 3.13 -2.88 -3.88
C LEU A 141 3.16 -1.68 -2.93
N ILE A 142 4.15 -0.82 -3.09
CA ILE A 142 4.39 0.34 -2.23
C ILE A 142 4.19 1.63 -3.01
N VAL A 143 3.38 2.54 -2.46
CA VAL A 143 3.13 3.86 -3.03
C VAL A 143 3.19 4.96 -1.98
N ASP A 144 3.64 6.15 -2.38
CA ASP A 144 3.37 7.38 -1.65
C ASP A 144 2.22 8.12 -2.34
N ALA A 145 1.08 8.26 -1.66
CA ALA A 145 -0.04 9.09 -2.07
C ALA A 145 0.13 10.48 -1.45
N VAL A 146 0.61 11.44 -2.25
CA VAL A 146 1.03 12.78 -1.85
C VAL A 146 -0.13 13.78 -1.99
N LYS A 147 -0.36 14.55 -0.92
CA LYS A 147 -1.27 15.68 -0.91
C LYS A 147 -0.58 16.90 -1.54
N ASN A 148 -1.10 17.37 -2.66
CA ASN A 148 -0.60 18.57 -3.32
C ASN A 148 -1.31 19.83 -2.86
N GLU A 149 -0.69 20.99 -3.11
CA GLU A 149 -1.40 22.27 -3.12
C GLU A 149 -2.48 22.22 -4.22
N LYS A 150 -3.67 22.75 -3.91
CA LYS A 150 -4.73 22.95 -4.91
C LYS A 150 -4.53 24.26 -5.63
#